data_AF-A0A2N2K8X4-F1
#
_entry.id   AF-A0A2N2K8X4-F1
#
_cell.length_a   1.000
_cell.length_b   1.000
_cell.length_c   1.000
_cell.angle_alpha   90.00
_cell.angle_beta   90.00
_cell.angle_gamma   90.00
#
_symmetry.space_group_name_H-M   'P 1'
#
loop_
_entity.id
_entity.type
_entity.pdbx_description
1 polymer ?
#
loop_
_entity_poly.entity_id
_entity_poly.type
_entity_poly.pdbx_seq_one_letter_code
_entity_poly.pdbx_strand_id
1 'polypeptide(L)'
;MHSVMTKKMRRLLSCVAILLSVFLSAQGFAATEITNVRHWAAPDHTRVVFDLSADADYQFKITENTLTLDFSGASLHPSLPAEKVIDKPGISKILFQSAGRDKCVITIVLGPHITTEVFKLKKFMDKPDRVVVDIIVGQAAIKEEIPQEPVRVPSVKRRVIVIDPGHGGEDPGAIGQNGTYEKHVVLAIGRDIKKAIDRMPGYRAVLTRDGDYYVSFSRRLNVARKTNAHLFISVHADAARNRQARGSSVYCLSTGAASNEAAKLLANNENLSDIIGGVPDGEGNNQSGEIILNMFQTNTINLSKTYASHLLDQLGRVHCLKYPQFHEAPFRVLKLLDIPAVLLETAFLSHDEEERLLKTNKFRKTIASAVALSVAEYFSSSSPAVLTVDADKMQDAPSEPGLKKTSEAKHPAAKTITYRVKRGDSLNTIARKHETDLSALLKINKLKIDDSLYIGRIILVPAGAPEPAAGKSLKRYTVKKGDTMFSLAKGCSITVEELRRINNISDSDSLLLGQKIKLPQ
;
A
#
# COMPACT_ATOMS: atom_id res chain seq x y z
N MET A 1 31.69 79.98 -22.35
CA MET A 1 31.09 78.62 -22.38
C MET A 1 32.08 77.53 -21.92
N HIS A 2 32.75 77.67 -20.76
CA HIS A 2 33.77 76.70 -20.29
C HIS A 2 33.56 76.18 -18.84
N SER A 3 32.47 76.57 -18.15
CA SER A 3 32.28 76.24 -16.72
C SER A 3 31.18 75.21 -16.43
N VAL A 4 30.32 74.88 -17.40
CA VAL A 4 29.14 74.00 -17.16
C VAL A 4 29.45 72.51 -17.40
N MET A 5 30.46 72.20 -18.22
CA MET A 5 30.77 70.82 -18.63
C MET A 5 31.47 69.99 -17.53
N THR A 6 32.13 70.67 -16.57
CA THR A 6 32.87 70.01 -15.48
C THR A 6 31.95 69.50 -14.36
N LYS A 7 30.84 70.19 -14.07
CA LYS A 7 29.86 69.77 -13.05
C LYS A 7 29.01 68.57 -13.50
N LYS A 8 28.56 68.53 -14.76
CA LYS A 8 27.80 67.39 -15.31
C LYS A 8 28.67 66.13 -15.39
N MET A 9 29.93 66.27 -15.80
CA MET A 9 30.85 65.14 -15.88
C MET A 9 31.24 64.60 -14.49
N ARG A 10 31.47 65.47 -13.48
CA ARG A 10 31.66 65.04 -12.09
C ARG A 10 30.44 64.33 -11.50
N ARG A 11 29.22 64.81 -11.79
CA ARG A 11 27.98 64.13 -11.35
C ARG A 11 27.81 62.78 -12.02
N LEU A 12 28.12 62.67 -13.32
CA LEU A 12 28.06 61.41 -14.04
C LEU A 12 29.08 60.40 -13.51
N LEU A 13 30.34 60.80 -13.27
CA LEU A 13 31.35 59.94 -12.65
C LEU A 13 30.97 59.54 -11.22
N SER A 14 30.35 60.43 -10.44
CA SER A 14 29.89 60.12 -9.08
C SER A 14 28.73 59.11 -9.11
N CYS A 15 27.78 59.26 -10.03
CA CYS A 15 26.69 58.29 -10.21
C CYS A 15 27.20 56.94 -10.71
N VAL A 16 28.19 56.91 -11.61
CA VAL A 16 28.82 55.67 -12.08
C VAL A 16 29.61 54.99 -10.95
N ALA A 17 30.33 55.75 -10.11
CA ALA A 17 31.02 55.20 -8.95
C ALA A 17 30.05 54.65 -7.89
N ILE A 18 28.91 55.33 -7.67
CA ILE A 18 27.85 54.84 -6.77
C ILE A 18 27.19 53.58 -7.37
N LEU A 19 26.88 53.56 -8.67
CA LEU A 19 26.37 52.35 -9.34
C LEU A 19 27.38 51.20 -9.27
N LEU A 20 28.67 51.46 -9.48
CA LEU A 20 29.73 50.45 -9.34
C LEU A 20 29.84 49.96 -7.90
N SER A 21 29.68 50.82 -6.89
CA SER A 21 29.70 50.42 -5.48
C SER A 21 28.47 49.61 -5.07
N VAL A 22 27.32 49.83 -5.72
CA VAL A 22 26.10 49.03 -5.52
C VAL A 22 26.21 47.67 -6.24
N PHE A 23 26.92 47.60 -7.37
CA PHE A 23 27.26 46.33 -8.04
C PHE A 23 28.45 45.59 -7.41
N LEU A 24 29.29 46.28 -6.62
CA LEU A 24 30.31 45.70 -5.74
C LEU A 24 29.80 45.43 -4.31
N SER A 25 28.47 45.43 -4.11
CA SER A 25 27.89 44.69 -3.00
C SER A 25 28.25 43.23 -3.23
N ALA A 26 29.33 42.77 -2.60
CA ALA A 26 29.73 41.38 -2.63
C ALA A 26 28.47 40.54 -2.44
N GLN A 27 28.20 39.63 -3.39
CA GLN A 27 27.47 38.43 -3.06
C GLN A 27 28.33 37.73 -2.01
N GLY A 28 28.19 38.14 -0.75
CA GLY A 28 28.60 37.34 0.37
C GLY A 28 27.74 36.10 0.26
N PHE A 29 28.27 35.05 -0.37
CA PHE A 29 27.75 33.72 -0.18
C PHE A 29 27.83 33.49 1.32
N ALA A 30 26.70 33.62 2.01
CA ALA A 30 26.61 33.19 3.38
C ALA A 30 27.02 31.72 3.36
N ALA A 31 28.08 31.36 4.10
CA ALA A 31 28.53 29.99 4.20
C ALA A 31 27.34 29.12 4.61
N THR A 32 27.19 27.96 3.96
CA THR A 32 26.10 27.04 4.29
C THR A 32 26.25 26.64 5.75
N GLU A 33 25.17 26.66 6.52
CA GLU A 33 25.24 26.43 7.95
C GLU A 33 24.63 25.06 8.27
N ILE A 34 25.34 24.23 9.03
CA ILE A 34 24.75 23.05 9.65
C ILE A 34 24.01 23.53 10.90
N THR A 35 22.69 23.49 10.82
CA THR A 35 21.79 24.12 11.79
C THR A 35 21.36 23.18 12.90
N ASN A 36 21.27 21.88 12.61
CA ASN A 36 20.77 20.88 13.56
C ASN A 36 21.29 19.47 13.25
N VAL A 37 21.20 18.59 14.26
CA VAL A 37 21.47 17.16 14.15
C VAL A 37 20.37 16.35 14.83
N ARG A 38 19.75 15.45 14.06
CA ARG A 38 18.64 14.59 14.48
C ARG A 38 19.05 13.13 14.29
N HIS A 39 18.46 12.22 15.07
CA HIS A 39 18.79 10.80 14.97
C HIS A 39 17.62 9.90 15.36
N TRP A 40 17.56 8.71 14.75
CA TRP A 40 16.58 7.67 15.04
C TRP A 40 17.25 6.30 15.05
N ALA A 41 16.98 5.51 16.07
CA ALA A 41 17.49 4.15 16.18
C ALA A 41 16.38 3.14 15.87
N ALA A 42 16.62 2.31 14.86
CA ALA A 42 15.88 1.10 14.58
C ALA A 42 16.68 -0.13 15.07
N PRO A 43 16.06 -1.32 15.16
CA PRO A 43 16.76 -2.53 15.57
C PRO A 43 17.95 -2.93 14.68
N ASP A 44 17.95 -2.52 13.41
CA ASP A 44 18.95 -2.91 12.40
C ASP A 44 19.72 -1.73 11.80
N HIS A 45 19.45 -0.50 12.22
CA HIS A 45 20.23 0.67 11.82
C HIS A 45 20.01 1.85 12.75
N THR A 46 20.96 2.78 12.76
CA THR A 46 20.75 4.14 13.28
C THR A 46 20.89 5.13 12.14
N ARG A 47 19.88 5.98 11.96
CA ARG A 47 19.91 7.10 11.00
C ARG A 47 20.28 8.38 11.73
N VAL A 48 21.27 9.11 11.21
CA VAL A 48 21.66 10.44 11.65
C VAL A 48 21.41 11.41 10.51
N VAL A 49 20.77 12.55 10.79
CA VAL A 49 20.44 13.57 9.81
C VAL A 49 20.98 14.91 10.27
N PHE A 50 21.78 15.54 9.41
CA PHE A 50 22.25 16.90 9.57
C PHE A 50 21.38 17.82 8.73
N ASP A 51 20.82 18.87 9.32
CA ASP A 51 20.00 19.86 8.63
C ASP A 51 20.87 21.05 8.21
N LEU A 52 20.75 21.49 6.96
CA LEU A 52 21.60 22.52 6.35
C LEU A 52 20.76 23.71 5.89
N SER A 53 21.29 24.93 6.00
CA SER A 53 20.61 26.14 5.53
C SER A 53 20.49 26.22 4.00
N ALA A 54 21.36 25.52 3.28
CA ALA A 54 21.40 25.37 1.83
C ALA A 54 22.12 24.06 1.45
N ASP A 55 22.25 23.78 0.16
CA ASP A 55 23.13 22.69 -0.31
C ASP A 55 24.59 22.96 0.09
N ALA A 56 25.33 21.91 0.43
CA ALA A 56 26.74 22.02 0.82
C ALA A 56 27.58 20.91 0.20
N ASP A 57 28.77 21.24 -0.27
CA ASP A 57 29.74 20.25 -0.70
C ASP A 57 30.46 19.63 0.49
N TYR A 58 30.57 18.30 0.46
CA TYR A 58 31.31 17.56 1.46
C TYR A 58 32.06 16.39 0.84
N GLN A 59 33.16 16.04 1.49
CA GLN A 59 33.84 14.76 1.30
C GLN A 59 33.66 13.92 2.55
N PHE A 60 33.70 12.60 2.40
CA PHE A 60 33.65 11.73 3.56
C PHE A 60 34.64 10.58 3.48
N LYS A 61 35.08 10.13 4.65
CA LYS A 61 35.96 8.98 4.82
C LYS A 61 35.41 8.10 5.92
N ILE A 62 35.24 6.82 5.61
CA ILE A 62 34.86 5.77 6.56
C ILE A 62 36.11 4.98 6.92
N THR A 63 36.28 4.72 8.22
CA THR A 63 37.24 3.78 8.79
C THR A 63 36.47 2.77 9.65
N GLU A 64 37.15 1.79 10.26
CA GLU A 64 36.51 0.79 11.12
C GLU A 64 35.71 1.40 12.29
N ASN A 65 36.17 2.53 12.84
CA ASN A 65 35.59 3.11 14.06
C ASN A 65 35.11 4.55 13.88
N THR A 66 35.30 5.16 12.71
CA THR A 66 34.90 6.55 12.48
C THR A 66 34.39 6.80 11.07
N LEU A 67 33.37 7.64 10.95
CA LEU A 67 32.99 8.32 9.72
C LEU A 67 33.28 9.81 9.90
N THR A 68 34.10 10.38 9.03
CA THR A 68 34.38 11.82 9.02
C THR A 68 33.72 12.45 7.80
N LEU A 69 32.96 13.52 8.01
CA LEU A 69 32.39 14.40 7.00
C LEU A 69 33.16 15.72 7.03
N ASP A 70 33.85 16.07 5.95
CA ASP A 70 34.55 17.33 5.77
C ASP A 70 33.72 18.23 4.83
N PHE A 71 33.13 19.29 5.40
CA PHE A 71 32.32 20.26 4.65
C PHE A 71 33.15 21.48 4.26
N SER A 72 33.17 21.77 2.97
CA SER A 72 33.82 22.96 2.41
C SER A 72 32.78 24.04 2.11
N GLY A 73 33.04 25.28 2.52
CA GLY A 73 32.08 26.39 2.38
C GLY A 73 30.94 26.33 3.39
N ALA A 74 31.13 25.65 4.53
CA ALA A 74 30.10 25.49 5.54
C ALA A 74 30.60 25.73 6.98
N SER A 75 29.71 26.23 7.83
CA SER A 75 29.95 26.51 9.25
C SER A 75 28.95 25.75 10.15
N LEU A 76 29.30 25.62 11.43
CA LEU A 76 28.41 25.03 12.43
C LEU A 76 27.60 26.13 13.11
N HIS A 77 26.29 25.95 13.20
CA HIS A 77 25.46 26.87 13.95
C HIS A 77 25.85 26.88 15.44
N PRO A 78 25.90 28.04 16.13
CA PRO A 78 26.36 28.14 17.52
C PRO A 78 25.57 27.29 18.54
N SER A 79 24.36 26.84 18.19
CA SER A 79 23.57 25.95 19.05
C SER A 79 24.05 24.50 19.04
N LEU A 80 24.88 24.10 18.07
CA LEU A 80 25.42 22.75 18.03
C LEU A 80 26.51 22.58 19.08
N PRO A 81 26.46 21.51 19.89
CA PRO A 81 27.50 21.24 20.87
C PRO A 81 28.79 20.77 20.18
N ALA A 82 29.94 20.93 20.85
CA ALA A 82 31.19 20.34 20.36
C ALA A 82 31.15 18.80 20.32
N GLU A 83 30.39 18.19 21.23
CA GLU A 83 30.18 16.74 21.31
C GLU A 83 28.70 16.43 21.61
N LYS A 84 28.17 15.42 20.94
CA LYS A 84 26.84 14.85 21.21
C LYS A 84 26.92 13.34 21.36
N VAL A 85 26.72 12.86 22.58
CA VAL A 85 26.60 11.43 22.87
C VAL A 85 25.25 10.91 22.37
N ILE A 86 25.27 9.78 21.67
CA ILE A 86 24.11 9.15 21.05
C ILE A 86 23.83 7.79 21.67
N ASP A 87 24.87 6.96 21.84
CA ASP A 87 24.84 5.61 22.42
C ASP A 87 23.68 4.76 21.87
N LYS A 88 23.66 4.60 20.56
CA LYS A 88 22.69 3.79 19.81
C LYS A 88 23.41 2.70 19.01
N PRO A 89 22.70 1.66 18.52
CA PRO A 89 23.32 0.63 17.69
C PRO A 89 24.14 1.22 16.55
N GLY A 90 25.43 0.87 16.49
CA GLY A 90 26.36 1.33 15.46
C GLY A 90 26.98 2.72 15.69
N ILE A 91 26.57 3.47 16.71
CA ILE A 91 27.09 4.83 16.95
C ILE A 91 27.20 5.15 18.44
N SER A 92 28.37 5.65 18.85
CA SER A 92 28.59 6.11 20.22
C SER A 92 28.31 7.60 20.35
N LYS A 93 28.99 8.43 19.55
CA LYS A 93 28.89 9.89 19.64
C LYS A 93 29.23 10.60 18.34
N ILE A 94 28.92 11.89 18.28
CA ILE A 94 29.24 12.80 17.18
C ILE A 94 30.05 13.97 17.73
N LEU A 95 31.14 14.30 17.05
CA LEU A 95 31.99 15.45 17.33
C LEU A 95 31.81 16.50 16.23
N PHE A 96 31.65 17.76 16.64
CA PHE A 96 31.47 18.90 15.75
C PHE A 96 32.66 19.84 15.92
N GLN A 97 33.46 20.00 14.87
CA GLN A 97 34.68 20.79 14.90
C GLN A 97 34.65 21.87 13.83
N SER A 98 34.81 23.13 14.24
CA SER A 98 35.08 24.21 13.29
C SER A 98 36.55 24.15 12.85
N ALA A 99 36.79 24.24 11.55
CA ALA A 99 38.11 24.19 10.93
C ALA A 99 38.41 25.46 10.11
N GLY A 100 37.82 26.59 10.48
CA GLY A 100 37.95 27.88 9.79
C GLY A 100 36.65 28.69 9.85
N ARG A 101 36.56 29.78 9.07
CA ARG A 101 35.30 30.53 8.93
C ARG A 101 34.24 29.72 8.19
N ASP A 102 34.63 29.06 7.09
CA ASP A 102 33.73 28.39 6.17
C ASP A 102 34.15 26.92 5.96
N LYS A 103 34.71 26.30 6.99
CA LYS A 103 35.07 24.89 6.97
C LYS A 103 34.71 24.26 8.31
N CYS A 104 34.06 23.12 8.28
CA CYS A 104 33.79 22.34 9.48
C CYS A 104 33.91 20.84 9.20
N VAL A 105 34.24 20.11 10.26
CA VAL A 105 34.43 18.67 10.23
C VAL A 105 33.50 18.07 11.27
N ILE A 106 32.70 17.10 10.83
CA ILE A 106 31.84 16.30 11.69
C ILE A 106 32.40 14.89 11.74
N THR A 107 32.70 14.39 12.93
CA THR A 107 33.20 13.03 13.12
C THR A 107 32.20 12.21 13.90
N ILE A 108 31.70 11.14 13.28
CA ILE A 108 30.85 10.15 13.93
C ILE A 108 31.74 9.01 14.42
N VAL A 109 31.69 8.74 15.72
CA VAL A 109 32.36 7.59 16.34
C VAL A 109 31.46 6.38 16.21
N LEU A 110 31.84 5.45 15.34
CA LEU A 110 31.10 4.25 15.00
C LEU A 110 31.35 3.16 16.04
N GLY A 111 30.28 2.45 16.40
CA GLY A 111 30.35 1.16 17.09
C GLY A 111 30.33 -0.01 16.11
N PRO A 112 30.10 -1.24 16.57
CA PRO A 112 29.94 -2.40 15.69
C PRO A 112 28.81 -2.18 14.67
N HIS A 113 29.12 -2.31 13.39
CA HIS A 113 28.20 -2.09 12.28
C HIS A 113 28.59 -2.97 11.08
N ILE A 114 27.69 -3.10 10.11
CA ILE A 114 27.93 -3.81 8.84
C ILE A 114 28.41 -2.83 7.78
N THR A 115 27.66 -1.74 7.59
CA THR A 115 27.96 -0.74 6.55
C THR A 115 27.41 0.62 6.96
N THR A 116 27.96 1.67 6.35
CA THR A 116 27.48 3.04 6.51
C THR A 116 27.21 3.64 5.14
N GLU A 117 26.02 4.20 4.97
CA GLU A 117 25.61 4.89 3.74
C GLU A 117 25.50 6.39 4.02
N VAL A 118 26.04 7.22 3.12
CA VAL A 118 26.01 8.68 3.26
C VAL A 118 25.44 9.28 1.98
N PHE A 119 24.38 10.07 2.08
CA PHE A 119 23.73 10.68 0.93
C PHE A 119 23.09 12.04 1.26
N LYS A 120 22.84 12.82 0.22
CA LYS A 120 22.15 14.12 0.31
C LYS A 120 20.66 13.96 0.06
N LEU A 121 19.86 14.79 0.72
CA LEU A 121 18.47 15.03 0.36
C LEU A 121 18.29 16.52 0.15
N LYS A 122 17.67 16.89 -0.97
CA LYS A 122 17.32 18.29 -1.23
C LYS A 122 16.19 18.75 -0.32
N LYS A 123 16.10 20.07 -0.15
CA LYS A 123 14.96 20.72 0.48
C LYS A 123 13.66 20.21 -0.13
N PHE A 124 12.75 19.76 0.73
CA PHE A 124 11.43 19.28 0.33
C PHE A 124 10.37 19.77 1.33
N MET A 125 9.36 20.50 0.84
CA MET A 125 8.36 21.18 1.68
C MET A 125 9.03 22.09 2.74
N ASP A 126 8.74 21.86 4.01
CA ASP A 126 9.29 22.55 5.18
C ASP A 126 10.62 21.97 5.66
N LYS A 127 11.05 20.81 5.15
CA LYS A 127 12.32 20.19 5.51
C LYS A 127 13.48 20.81 4.71
N PRO A 128 14.56 21.24 5.36
CA PRO A 128 15.72 21.84 4.69
C PRO A 128 16.51 20.82 3.86
N ASP A 129 17.56 21.31 3.19
CA ASP A 129 18.61 20.44 2.65
C ASP A 129 19.24 19.62 3.78
N ARG A 130 19.57 18.36 3.51
CA ARG A 130 19.99 17.39 4.52
C ARG A 130 21.15 16.55 4.03
N VAL A 131 22.06 16.21 4.94
CA VAL A 131 23.00 15.11 4.80
C VAL A 131 22.57 13.99 5.74
N VAL A 132 22.34 12.82 5.18
CA VAL A 132 21.87 11.64 5.90
C VAL A 132 22.99 10.61 5.98
N VAL A 133 23.17 10.05 7.17
CA VAL A 133 24.06 8.94 7.44
C VAL A 133 23.25 7.79 8.01
N ASP A 134 23.19 6.69 7.28
CA ASP A 134 22.61 5.44 7.77
C ASP A 134 23.71 4.49 8.21
N ILE A 135 23.68 4.09 9.47
CA ILE A 135 24.63 3.18 10.08
C ILE A 135 23.91 1.85 10.25
N ILE A 136 24.11 0.95 9.30
CA ILE A 136 23.46 -0.35 9.28
C ILE A 136 24.20 -1.27 10.22
N VAL A 137 23.48 -1.84 11.18
CA VAL A 137 24.03 -2.84 12.09
C VAL A 137 23.50 -4.21 11.70
N GLY A 138 24.30 -5.24 11.97
CA GLY A 138 23.75 -6.58 11.98
C GLY A 138 22.64 -6.59 13.01
N GLN A 139 21.49 -7.16 12.67
CA GLN A 139 20.62 -7.63 13.73
C GLN A 139 21.50 -8.59 14.56
N ALA A 140 21.92 -8.19 15.76
CA ALA A 140 22.01 -9.15 16.83
C ALA A 140 20.64 -9.78 16.79
N ALA A 141 20.57 -11.01 16.27
CA ALA A 141 19.34 -11.69 15.89
C ALA A 141 18.28 -11.21 16.84
N ILE A 142 17.21 -10.58 16.34
CA ILE A 142 16.07 -10.26 17.17
C ILE A 142 15.77 -11.57 17.87
N LYS A 143 16.23 -11.67 19.12
CA LYS A 143 15.70 -12.57 20.12
C LYS A 143 14.33 -11.96 20.34
N GLU A 144 13.44 -12.14 19.37
CA GLU A 144 12.20 -12.77 19.73
C GLU A 144 12.70 -13.96 20.54
N GLU A 145 12.58 -13.86 21.85
CA GLU A 145 12.26 -15.04 22.62
C GLU A 145 11.09 -15.68 21.86
N ILE A 146 11.43 -16.51 20.89
CA ILE A 146 10.76 -17.75 20.66
C ILE A 146 11.13 -18.48 21.94
N PRO A 147 10.23 -18.62 22.93
CA PRO A 147 10.45 -19.63 23.94
C PRO A 147 10.49 -20.93 23.12
N GLN A 148 11.68 -21.48 22.90
CA GLN A 148 11.81 -22.86 22.53
C GLN A 148 11.47 -23.67 23.78
N GLU A 149 10.19 -23.70 24.14
CA GLU A 149 9.70 -24.80 24.95
C GLU A 149 9.61 -26.02 24.03
N PRO A 150 10.26 -27.14 24.37
CA PRO A 150 10.07 -28.38 23.66
C PRO A 150 8.74 -28.99 24.13
N VAL A 151 7.62 -28.53 23.58
CA VAL A 151 6.36 -29.27 23.66
C VAL A 151 5.99 -29.74 22.26
N ARG A 152 6.09 -31.05 22.07
CA ARG A 152 5.56 -31.78 20.91
C ARG A 152 4.05 -31.60 20.86
N VAL A 153 3.58 -30.51 20.26
CA VAL A 153 2.20 -30.36 19.79
C VAL A 153 2.28 -30.13 18.29
N PRO A 154 1.47 -30.81 17.45
CA PRO A 154 1.42 -30.52 16.03
C PRO A 154 1.27 -29.01 15.83
N SER A 155 2.18 -28.40 15.07
CA SER A 155 2.22 -26.95 14.90
C SER A 155 0.92 -26.49 14.23
N VAL A 156 -0.02 -25.99 15.03
CA VAL A 156 -1.22 -25.34 14.50
C VAL A 156 -0.73 -24.19 13.63
N LYS A 157 -0.92 -24.32 12.30
CA LYS A 157 -0.50 -23.32 11.31
C LYS A 157 -1.19 -22.00 11.64
N ARG A 158 -0.45 -21.06 12.26
CA ARG A 158 -1.00 -19.76 12.67
C ARG A 158 -1.16 -18.85 11.46
N ARG A 159 -2.28 -18.13 11.37
CA ARG A 159 -2.47 -17.06 10.38
C ARG A 159 -1.67 -15.84 10.83
N VAL A 160 -0.74 -15.41 9.98
CA VAL A 160 0.13 -14.27 10.26
C VAL A 160 -0.51 -13.00 9.71
N ILE A 161 -0.70 -12.00 10.57
CA ILE A 161 -1.27 -10.69 10.21
C ILE A 161 -0.18 -9.63 10.37
N VAL A 162 0.19 -8.96 9.30
CA VAL A 162 1.12 -7.84 9.40
C VAL A 162 0.35 -6.56 9.63
N ILE A 163 0.72 -5.87 10.71
CA ILE A 163 0.20 -4.57 11.08
C ILE A 163 1.30 -3.56 10.78
N ASP A 164 0.97 -2.55 9.99
CA ASP A 164 1.89 -1.53 9.55
C ASP A 164 1.49 -0.17 10.13
N PRO A 165 2.07 0.23 11.28
CA PRO A 165 1.90 1.59 11.75
C PRO A 165 2.54 2.58 10.76
N GLY A 166 1.72 3.44 10.14
CA GLY A 166 2.16 4.44 9.17
C GLY A 166 3.28 5.35 9.68
N HIS A 167 4.05 5.94 8.76
CA HIS A 167 5.08 6.95 9.06
C HIS A 167 6.19 6.45 10.02
N GLY A 168 6.78 7.35 10.82
CA GLY A 168 7.79 7.04 11.83
C GLY A 168 9.09 7.82 11.61
N GLY A 169 9.81 8.09 12.69
CA GLY A 169 11.09 8.79 12.64
C GLY A 169 10.95 10.21 12.06
N GLU A 170 11.58 10.42 10.91
CA GLU A 170 11.56 11.67 10.13
C GLU A 170 10.18 12.02 9.57
N ASP A 171 9.34 11.03 9.29
CA ASP A 171 7.99 11.23 8.80
C ASP A 171 7.02 11.31 9.98
N PRO A 172 6.49 12.51 10.31
CA PRO A 172 5.53 12.67 11.39
C PRO A 172 4.13 12.12 11.06
N GLY A 173 3.82 11.94 9.77
CA GLY A 173 2.44 11.91 9.28
C GLY A 173 1.72 13.23 9.54
N ALA A 174 0.40 13.19 9.65
CA ALA A 174 -0.39 14.33 10.05
C ALA A 174 0.00 14.85 11.45
N ILE A 175 -0.17 16.16 11.64
CA ILE A 175 0.00 16.82 12.94
C ILE A 175 -1.33 17.47 13.31
N GLY A 176 -1.90 17.03 14.42
CA GLY A 176 -3.13 17.56 14.99
C GLY A 176 -2.96 19.00 15.49
N GLN A 177 -4.07 19.69 15.71
CA GLN A 177 -4.05 21.09 16.15
C GLN A 177 -3.35 21.27 17.50
N ASN A 178 -3.45 20.27 18.37
CA ASN A 178 -2.84 20.27 19.70
C ASN A 178 -1.42 19.65 19.70
N GLY A 179 -0.78 19.55 18.53
CA GLY A 179 0.58 19.04 18.39
C GLY A 179 0.70 17.52 18.49
N THR A 180 -0.40 16.78 18.32
CA THR A 180 -0.36 15.32 18.30
C THR A 180 0.20 14.84 16.96
N TYR A 181 1.18 13.95 16.99
CA TYR A 181 1.77 13.36 15.78
C TYR A 181 1.08 12.03 15.44
N GLU A 182 0.68 11.88 14.19
CA GLU A 182 0.08 10.65 13.66
C GLU A 182 0.97 9.43 13.95
N LYS A 183 2.27 9.53 13.63
CA LYS A 183 3.24 8.44 13.82
C LYS A 183 3.25 7.82 15.23
N HIS A 184 2.94 8.60 16.27
CA HIS A 184 2.87 8.14 17.65
C HIS A 184 1.53 7.48 17.96
N VAL A 185 0.44 8.08 17.49
CA VAL A 185 -0.91 7.54 17.62
C VAL A 185 -1.01 6.18 16.96
N VAL A 186 -0.60 6.08 15.69
CA VAL A 186 -0.75 4.85 14.90
C VAL A 186 0.19 3.74 15.39
N LEU A 187 1.36 4.08 15.95
CA LEU A 187 2.22 3.10 16.63
C LEU A 187 1.54 2.52 17.87
N ALA A 188 0.91 3.38 18.68
CA ALA A 188 0.17 2.94 19.86
C ALA A 188 -1.03 2.06 19.48
N ILE A 189 -1.80 2.46 18.46
CA ILE A 189 -2.91 1.65 17.93
C ILE A 189 -2.41 0.32 17.37
N GLY A 190 -1.34 0.32 16.57
CA GLY A 190 -0.75 -0.88 15.99
C GLY A 190 -0.32 -1.90 17.06
N ARG A 191 0.29 -1.43 18.16
CA ARG A 191 0.62 -2.28 19.32
C ARG A 191 -0.62 -2.85 19.99
N ASP A 192 -1.67 -2.06 20.14
CA ASP A 192 -2.94 -2.53 20.72
C ASP A 192 -3.63 -3.55 19.80
N ILE A 193 -3.61 -3.35 18.47
CA ILE A 193 -4.09 -4.33 17.47
C ILE A 193 -3.28 -5.63 17.57
N LYS A 194 -1.95 -5.54 17.60
CA LYS A 194 -1.08 -6.71 17.76
C LYS A 194 -1.45 -7.51 19.01
N LYS A 195 -1.60 -6.85 20.16
CA LYS A 195 -2.01 -7.49 21.41
C LYS A 195 -3.38 -8.15 21.31
N ALA A 196 -4.34 -7.52 20.62
CA ALA A 196 -5.66 -8.08 20.43
C ALA A 196 -5.63 -9.33 19.54
N ILE A 197 -4.88 -9.30 18.44
CA ILE A 197 -4.74 -10.42 17.50
C ILE A 197 -3.97 -11.58 18.13
N ASP A 198 -2.87 -11.32 18.84
CA ASP A 198 -2.04 -12.35 19.47
C ASP A 198 -2.78 -13.13 20.58
N ARG A 199 -3.89 -12.58 21.09
CA ARG A 199 -4.78 -13.28 22.04
C ARG A 199 -5.73 -14.27 21.35
N MET A 200 -5.91 -14.17 20.04
CA MET A 200 -6.81 -15.06 19.30
C MET A 200 -6.10 -16.39 18.99
N PRO A 201 -6.68 -17.55 19.37
CA PRO A 201 -6.11 -18.84 19.05
C PRO A 201 -5.91 -19.03 17.54
N GLY A 202 -4.71 -19.45 17.13
CA GLY A 202 -4.39 -19.67 15.71
C GLY A 202 -3.99 -18.43 14.92
N TYR A 203 -3.77 -17.29 15.57
CA TYR A 203 -3.30 -16.05 14.93
C TYR A 203 -1.96 -15.58 15.50
N ARG A 204 -1.23 -14.79 14.71
CA ARG A 204 -0.02 -14.07 15.13
C ARG A 204 0.03 -12.73 14.41
N ALA A 205 0.23 -11.64 15.15
CA ALA A 205 0.46 -10.33 14.55
C ALA A 205 1.96 -9.97 14.53
N VAL A 206 2.42 -9.34 13.45
CA VAL A 206 3.79 -8.82 13.29
C VAL A 206 3.73 -7.35 12.94
N LEU A 207 4.53 -6.52 13.60
CA LEU A 207 4.61 -5.08 13.30
C LEU A 207 5.72 -4.81 12.28
N THR A 208 5.48 -3.90 11.34
CA THR A 208 6.56 -3.38 10.45
C THR A 208 7.56 -2.51 11.22
N ARG A 209 7.09 -1.83 12.28
CA ARG A 209 7.90 -1.11 13.26
C ARG A 209 7.31 -1.21 14.67
N ASP A 210 8.19 -1.34 15.65
CA ASP A 210 7.84 -1.28 17.08
C ASP A 210 8.58 -0.14 17.81
N GLY A 211 8.92 0.92 17.08
CA GLY A 211 9.59 2.10 17.60
C GLY A 211 9.32 3.33 16.73
N ASP A 212 9.81 4.49 17.19
CA ASP A 212 9.74 5.74 16.43
C ASP A 212 10.94 5.87 15.48
N TYR A 213 10.93 5.06 14.42
CA TYR A 213 11.87 5.13 13.31
C TYR A 213 11.12 4.94 11.99
N TYR A 214 11.67 5.49 10.91
CA TYR A 214 11.06 5.40 9.59
C TYR A 214 11.24 4.00 8.99
N VAL A 215 10.24 3.53 8.25
CA VAL A 215 10.32 2.30 7.44
C VAL A 215 9.87 2.64 6.02
N SER A 216 10.70 2.37 5.02
CA SER A 216 10.34 2.61 3.62
C SER A 216 9.27 1.64 3.12
N PHE A 217 8.54 2.00 2.06
CA PHE A 217 7.54 1.11 1.47
C PHE A 217 8.11 -0.26 1.13
N SER A 218 9.25 -0.32 0.42
CA SER A 218 9.91 -1.58 0.05
C SER A 218 10.19 -2.46 1.27
N ARG A 219 10.59 -1.87 2.40
CA ARG A 219 10.83 -2.60 3.64
C ARG A 219 9.54 -3.05 4.32
N ARG A 220 8.49 -2.21 4.37
CA ARG A 220 7.16 -2.58 4.87
C ARG A 220 6.61 -3.81 4.11
N LEU A 221 6.67 -3.77 2.78
CA LEU A 221 6.24 -4.89 1.92
C LEU A 221 7.10 -6.14 2.13
N ASN A 222 8.41 -5.98 2.31
CA ASN A 222 9.30 -7.11 2.58
C ASN A 222 9.05 -7.78 3.94
N VAL A 223 8.64 -7.05 4.97
CA VAL A 223 8.20 -7.66 6.24
C VAL A 223 7.00 -8.58 6.00
N ALA A 224 6.01 -8.13 5.22
CA ALA A 224 4.85 -8.94 4.86
C ALA A 224 5.24 -10.24 4.13
N ARG A 225 6.12 -10.14 3.12
CA ARG A 225 6.59 -11.30 2.36
C ARG A 225 7.41 -12.26 3.20
N LYS A 226 8.42 -11.76 3.94
CA LYS A 226 9.31 -12.60 4.75
C LYS A 226 8.60 -13.35 5.88
N THR A 227 7.52 -12.78 6.39
CA THR A 227 6.72 -13.40 7.46
C THR A 227 5.62 -14.32 6.92
N ASN A 228 5.49 -14.47 5.60
CA ASN A 228 4.40 -15.19 4.94
C ASN A 228 3.03 -14.71 5.47
N ALA A 229 2.85 -13.39 5.49
CA ALA A 229 1.63 -12.78 5.99
C ALA A 229 0.41 -13.23 5.16
N HIS A 230 -0.68 -13.52 5.84
CA HIS A 230 -1.96 -13.88 5.25
C HIS A 230 -2.85 -12.64 5.03
N LEU A 231 -2.51 -11.53 5.68
CA LEU A 231 -3.19 -10.25 5.58
C LEU A 231 -2.25 -9.12 6.02
N PHE A 232 -2.33 -7.98 5.35
CA PHE A 232 -1.58 -6.76 5.66
C PHE A 232 -2.55 -5.62 5.98
N ILE A 233 -2.32 -4.89 7.06
CA ILE A 233 -3.17 -3.78 7.51
C ILE A 233 -2.27 -2.57 7.78
N SER A 234 -2.32 -1.56 6.91
CA SER A 234 -1.71 -0.25 7.15
C SER A 234 -2.61 0.57 8.06
N VAL A 235 -2.08 1.13 9.15
CA VAL A 235 -2.85 1.88 10.16
C VAL A 235 -2.41 3.33 10.14
N HIS A 236 -3.38 4.21 9.89
CA HIS A 236 -3.22 5.66 9.74
C HIS A 236 -4.27 6.42 10.57
N ALA A 237 -4.07 7.74 10.69
CA ALA A 237 -5.04 8.68 11.26
C ALA A 237 -5.09 9.94 10.38
N ASP A 238 -6.02 9.92 9.42
CA ASP A 238 -6.27 10.90 8.36
C ASP A 238 -6.22 12.36 8.86
N ALA A 239 -5.94 13.26 7.93
CA ALA A 239 -6.12 14.68 8.12
C ALA A 239 -6.72 15.31 6.87
N ALA A 240 -7.81 16.03 7.07
CA ALA A 240 -8.52 16.73 6.01
C ALA A 240 -8.39 18.25 6.15
N ARG A 241 -8.41 18.96 5.02
CA ARG A 241 -8.54 20.43 5.01
C ARG A 241 -9.81 20.89 5.72
N ASN A 242 -10.91 20.16 5.53
CA ASN A 242 -12.12 20.36 6.32
C ASN A 242 -11.95 19.68 7.68
N ARG A 243 -11.69 20.46 8.72
CA ARG A 243 -11.51 19.98 10.10
C ARG A 243 -12.79 19.38 10.72
N GLN A 244 -13.95 19.51 10.06
CA GLN A 244 -15.19 18.84 10.46
C GLN A 244 -15.29 17.40 9.92
N ALA A 245 -14.40 16.99 9.02
CA ALA A 245 -14.33 15.60 8.59
C ALA A 245 -13.94 14.72 9.79
N ARG A 246 -14.70 13.64 9.98
CA ARG A 246 -14.54 12.70 11.09
C ARG A 246 -14.98 11.30 10.71
N GLY A 247 -14.65 10.33 11.56
CA GLY A 247 -15.03 8.94 11.42
C GLY A 247 -13.93 8.06 10.83
N SER A 248 -14.07 6.75 11.01
CA SER A 248 -13.13 5.79 10.43
C SER A 248 -13.41 5.57 8.94
N SER A 249 -12.40 5.19 8.18
CA SER A 249 -12.54 4.78 6.77
C SER A 249 -11.52 3.71 6.38
N VAL A 250 -11.85 2.93 5.35
CA VAL A 250 -11.02 1.82 4.88
C VAL A 250 -10.76 1.98 3.39
N TYR A 251 -9.54 1.71 2.98
CA TYR A 251 -9.09 1.83 1.60
C TYR A 251 -8.42 0.56 1.08
N CYS A 252 -8.63 0.26 -0.19
CA CYS A 252 -8.01 -0.82 -0.93
C CYS A 252 -7.14 -0.28 -2.08
N LEU A 253 -6.25 -1.12 -2.61
CA LEU A 253 -5.46 -0.78 -3.79
C LEU A 253 -6.36 -0.65 -5.03
N SER A 254 -6.23 0.48 -5.74
CA SER A 254 -6.61 0.60 -7.16
C SER A 254 -5.34 0.65 -8.02
N THR A 255 -5.30 -0.15 -9.09
CA THR A 255 -4.28 -0.03 -10.15
C THR A 255 -4.68 0.98 -11.24
N GLY A 256 -5.90 1.52 -11.18
CA GLY A 256 -6.42 2.53 -12.10
C GLY A 256 -6.76 3.83 -11.39
N ALA A 257 -7.96 4.36 -11.65
CA ALA A 257 -8.44 5.58 -11.00
C ALA A 257 -8.81 5.34 -9.53
N ALA A 258 -8.68 6.38 -8.71
CA ALA A 258 -9.24 6.38 -7.36
C ALA A 258 -10.78 6.46 -7.41
N SER A 259 -11.46 5.91 -6.40
CA SER A 259 -12.93 5.90 -6.32
C SER A 259 -13.54 7.30 -6.21
N ASN A 260 -12.81 8.25 -5.61
CA ASN A 260 -13.20 9.65 -5.53
C ASN A 260 -11.96 10.54 -5.31
N GLU A 261 -12.16 11.86 -5.41
CA GLU A 261 -11.07 12.83 -5.28
C GLU A 261 -10.46 12.84 -3.87
N ALA A 262 -11.25 12.61 -2.82
CA ALA A 262 -10.73 12.53 -1.46
C ALA A 262 -9.75 11.36 -1.28
N ALA A 263 -10.09 10.18 -1.81
CA ALA A 263 -9.24 8.99 -1.81
C ALA A 263 -7.97 9.21 -2.65
N LYS A 264 -8.08 9.91 -3.78
CA LYS A 264 -6.94 10.28 -4.62
C LYS A 264 -5.96 11.20 -3.88
N LEU A 265 -6.48 12.25 -3.24
CA LEU A 265 -5.66 13.20 -2.49
C LEU A 265 -4.99 12.53 -1.29
N LEU A 266 -5.71 11.68 -0.56
CA LEU A 266 -5.15 10.89 0.52
C LEU A 266 -4.01 9.98 0.02
N ALA A 267 -4.23 9.20 -1.04
CA ALA A 267 -3.19 8.35 -1.62
C ALA A 267 -1.97 9.15 -2.09
N ASN A 268 -2.18 10.31 -2.70
CA ASN A 268 -1.08 11.18 -3.11
C ASN A 268 -0.24 11.64 -1.91
N ASN A 269 -0.88 12.07 -0.82
CA ASN A 269 -0.19 12.49 0.40
C ASN A 269 0.56 11.34 1.06
N GLU A 270 -0.11 10.19 1.25
CA GLU A 270 0.51 9.01 1.86
C GLU A 270 1.70 8.50 1.05
N ASN A 271 1.63 8.57 -0.28
CA ASN A 271 2.70 8.13 -1.16
C ASN A 271 3.96 9.02 -1.10
N LEU A 272 3.90 10.20 -0.48
CA LEU A 272 5.06 11.05 -0.21
C LEU A 272 5.89 10.57 0.98
N SER A 273 5.42 9.58 1.75
CA SER A 273 6.09 9.11 2.96
C SER A 273 7.57 8.74 2.74
N ASP A 274 7.93 8.04 1.65
CA ASP A 274 9.34 7.69 1.34
C ASP A 274 10.20 8.95 1.14
N ILE A 275 9.66 9.99 0.49
CA ILE A 275 10.36 11.26 0.26
C ILE A 275 10.56 11.99 1.59
N ILE A 276 9.49 12.09 2.39
CA ILE A 276 9.49 12.78 3.69
C ILE A 276 10.43 12.06 4.67
N GLY A 277 10.35 10.73 4.72
CA GLY A 277 11.20 9.84 5.50
C GLY A 277 12.66 9.84 5.05
N GLY A 278 12.95 10.37 3.86
CA GLY A 278 14.31 10.55 3.35
C GLY A 278 14.91 9.27 2.80
N VAL A 279 14.15 8.51 2.01
CA VAL A 279 14.66 7.37 1.24
C VAL A 279 15.37 7.93 -0.01
N PRO A 280 16.60 7.47 -0.34
CA PRO A 280 17.27 7.82 -1.59
C PRO A 280 16.35 7.56 -2.80
N ASP A 281 16.35 8.45 -3.78
CA ASP A 281 15.49 8.38 -4.98
C ASP A 281 13.98 8.29 -4.68
N GLY A 282 13.53 8.77 -3.52
CA GLY A 282 12.09 8.84 -3.19
C GLY A 282 11.27 9.65 -4.21
N GLU A 283 11.89 10.63 -4.88
CA GLU A 283 11.33 11.43 -5.98
C GLU A 283 11.36 10.71 -7.34
N GLY A 284 12.17 9.66 -7.45
CA GLY A 284 12.46 8.93 -8.69
C GLY A 284 11.28 8.09 -9.16
N ASN A 285 10.65 8.56 -10.23
CA ASN A 285 9.78 7.78 -11.12
C ASN A 285 10.38 6.39 -11.42
N ASN A 286 9.51 5.37 -11.43
CA ASN A 286 9.65 4.09 -12.15
C ASN A 286 10.25 2.85 -11.44
N GLN A 287 9.92 2.60 -10.16
CA GLN A 287 9.85 1.21 -9.65
C GLN A 287 8.53 0.81 -9.01
N SER A 288 7.47 1.58 -9.25
CA SER A 288 6.20 0.90 -9.56
C SER A 288 6.34 0.46 -11.01
N GLY A 289 7.07 -0.63 -11.27
CA GLY A 289 6.99 -1.26 -12.60
C GLY A 289 5.53 -1.34 -12.99
N GLU A 290 5.18 -1.04 -14.24
CA GLU A 290 3.81 -1.24 -14.74
C GLU A 290 3.33 -2.56 -14.16
N ILE A 291 2.35 -2.47 -13.25
CA ILE A 291 1.80 -3.66 -12.64
C ILE A 291 1.06 -4.29 -13.81
N ILE A 292 1.70 -5.26 -14.47
CA ILE A 292 1.01 -6.11 -15.44
C ILE A 292 -0.05 -6.81 -14.61
N LEU A 293 -1.26 -6.27 -14.68
CA LEU A 293 -2.40 -6.78 -13.93
C LEU A 293 -2.68 -8.18 -14.44
N ASN A 294 -2.27 -9.17 -13.65
CA ASN A 294 -2.53 -10.56 -13.92
C ASN A 294 -3.62 -11.07 -12.97
N MET A 295 -4.21 -12.22 -13.30
CA MET A 295 -5.35 -12.79 -12.57
C MET A 295 -5.08 -12.99 -11.06
N PHE A 296 -3.82 -13.24 -10.66
CA PHE A 296 -3.45 -13.38 -9.25
C PHE A 296 -3.63 -12.07 -8.48
N GLN A 297 -3.17 -10.96 -9.05
CA GLN A 297 -3.32 -9.64 -8.43
C GLN A 297 -4.79 -9.22 -8.34
N THR A 298 -5.59 -9.51 -9.37
CA THR A 298 -7.05 -9.27 -9.31
C THR A 298 -7.69 -10.05 -8.16
N ASN A 299 -7.30 -11.31 -7.96
CA ASN A 299 -7.79 -12.11 -6.84
C ASN A 299 -7.37 -11.52 -5.49
N THR A 300 -6.09 -11.14 -5.34
CA THR A 300 -5.57 -10.49 -4.12
C THR A 300 -6.36 -9.21 -3.81
N ILE A 301 -6.61 -8.36 -4.82
CA ILE A 301 -7.40 -7.14 -4.67
C ILE A 301 -8.84 -7.46 -4.23
N ASN A 302 -9.48 -8.48 -4.81
CA ASN A 302 -10.83 -8.90 -4.40
C ASN A 302 -10.86 -9.41 -2.95
N LEU A 303 -9.86 -10.20 -2.55
CA LEU A 303 -9.70 -10.65 -1.16
C LEU A 303 -9.51 -9.46 -0.20
N SER A 304 -8.74 -8.43 -0.60
CA SER A 304 -8.61 -7.18 0.15
C SER A 304 -9.96 -6.48 0.32
N LYS A 305 -10.77 -6.42 -0.74
CA LYS A 305 -12.12 -5.81 -0.69
C LYS A 305 -13.07 -6.58 0.24
N THR A 306 -13.03 -7.92 0.20
CA THR A 306 -13.81 -8.74 1.15
C THR A 306 -13.40 -8.45 2.59
N TYR A 307 -12.09 -8.40 2.88
CA TYR A 307 -11.62 -8.03 4.21
C TYR A 307 -12.03 -6.59 4.59
N ALA A 308 -11.92 -5.64 3.66
CA ALA A 308 -12.29 -4.25 3.88
C ALA A 308 -13.76 -4.08 4.28
N SER A 309 -14.67 -4.86 3.68
CA SER A 309 -16.08 -4.90 4.10
C SER A 309 -16.24 -5.38 5.55
N HIS A 310 -15.62 -6.50 5.92
CA HIS A 310 -15.65 -6.99 7.31
C HIS A 310 -15.07 -5.97 8.30
N LEU A 311 -13.96 -5.33 7.95
CA LEU A 311 -13.33 -4.31 8.77
C LEU A 311 -14.25 -3.09 8.96
N LEU A 312 -14.87 -2.61 7.89
CA LEU A 312 -15.76 -1.46 7.94
C LEU A 312 -17.00 -1.74 8.79
N ASP A 313 -17.58 -2.93 8.68
CA ASP A 313 -18.73 -3.37 9.49
C ASP A 313 -18.40 -3.37 10.99
N GLN A 314 -17.23 -3.89 11.38
CA GLN A 314 -16.80 -3.89 12.78
C GLN A 314 -16.50 -2.48 13.30
N LEU A 315 -15.88 -1.63 12.47
CA LEU A 315 -15.61 -0.24 12.83
C LEU A 315 -16.91 0.56 13.04
N GLY A 316 -17.90 0.39 12.15
CA GLY A 316 -19.19 1.07 12.24
C GLY A 316 -20.01 0.73 13.48
N ARG A 317 -19.70 -0.37 14.17
CA ARG A 317 -20.31 -0.75 15.45
C ARG A 317 -19.70 -0.02 16.65
N VAL A 318 -18.48 0.50 16.52
CA VAL A 318 -17.72 1.05 17.66
C VAL A 318 -17.38 2.53 17.51
N HIS A 319 -17.44 3.06 16.29
CA HIS A 319 -17.15 4.44 15.96
C HIS A 319 -17.94 4.86 14.71
N CYS A 320 -18.12 6.16 14.49
CA CYS A 320 -18.77 6.62 13.27
C CYS A 320 -17.86 6.35 12.05
N LEU A 321 -18.48 6.14 10.89
CA LEU A 321 -17.77 5.98 9.63
C LEU A 321 -17.81 7.29 8.85
N LYS A 322 -16.68 7.67 8.24
CA LYS A 322 -16.63 8.78 7.27
C LYS A 322 -17.43 8.43 6.02
N TYR A 323 -17.31 7.17 5.59
CA TYR A 323 -17.99 6.62 4.42
C TYR A 323 -18.61 5.26 4.77
N PRO A 324 -19.83 4.96 4.29
CA PRO A 324 -20.49 3.68 4.55
C PRO A 324 -19.90 2.51 3.73
N GLN A 325 -18.95 2.80 2.84
CA GLN A 325 -18.25 1.82 2.00
C GLN A 325 -16.76 2.13 1.97
N PHE A 326 -15.94 1.12 1.69
CA PHE A 326 -14.51 1.32 1.45
C PHE A 326 -14.29 2.06 0.12
N HIS A 327 -13.11 2.65 -0.04
CA HIS A 327 -12.70 3.29 -1.29
C HIS A 327 -11.39 2.70 -1.82
N GLU A 328 -11.07 3.00 -3.07
CA GLU A 328 -9.89 2.48 -3.74
C GLU A 328 -9.04 3.63 -4.25
N ALA A 329 -7.72 3.53 -4.13
CA ALA A 329 -6.79 4.52 -4.65
C ALA A 329 -5.37 3.89 -4.80
N PRO A 330 -4.45 4.51 -5.54
CA PRO A 330 -3.14 3.92 -5.84
C PRO A 330 -2.13 4.07 -4.69
N PHE A 331 -2.46 3.55 -3.50
CA PHE A 331 -1.55 3.53 -2.36
C PHE A 331 -0.35 2.61 -2.60
N ARG A 332 0.87 3.13 -2.49
CA ARG A 332 2.12 2.37 -2.68
C ARG A 332 2.29 1.27 -1.63
N VAL A 333 1.88 1.53 -0.39
CA VAL A 333 1.96 0.56 0.73
C VAL A 333 1.05 -0.66 0.55
N LEU A 334 0.04 -0.58 -0.33
CA LEU A 334 -0.89 -1.68 -0.59
C LEU A 334 -0.50 -2.53 -1.81
N LYS A 335 0.65 -2.26 -2.45
CA LYS A 335 1.12 -2.96 -3.67
C LYS A 335 1.76 -4.33 -3.35
N LEU A 336 1.03 -5.20 -2.65
CA LEU A 336 1.35 -6.61 -2.46
C LEU A 336 0.65 -7.44 -3.54
N LEU A 337 1.39 -8.35 -4.19
CA LEU A 337 0.87 -9.10 -5.35
C LEU A 337 0.02 -10.30 -4.92
N ASP A 338 0.33 -10.87 -3.77
CA ASP A 338 -0.11 -12.17 -3.28
C ASP A 338 -0.66 -12.14 -1.84
N ILE A 339 -0.64 -10.96 -1.20
CA ILE A 339 -1.09 -10.77 0.18
C ILE A 339 -2.22 -9.73 0.18
N PRO A 340 -3.44 -10.07 0.62
CA PRO A 340 -4.51 -9.10 0.79
C PRO A 340 -4.08 -7.95 1.70
N ALA A 341 -4.37 -6.72 1.31
CA ALA A 341 -3.88 -5.52 1.96
C ALA A 341 -4.94 -4.42 1.98
N VAL A 342 -5.11 -3.79 3.14
CA VAL A 342 -5.97 -2.61 3.31
C VAL A 342 -5.24 -1.51 4.06
N LEU A 343 -5.67 -0.27 3.84
CA LEU A 343 -5.29 0.89 4.65
C LEU A 343 -6.50 1.30 5.50
N LEU A 344 -6.29 1.36 6.81
CA LEU A 344 -7.26 1.78 7.81
C LEU A 344 -6.94 3.20 8.25
N GLU A 345 -7.86 4.11 7.96
CA GLU A 345 -7.91 5.42 8.60
C GLU A 345 -8.76 5.34 9.87
N THR A 346 -8.10 5.43 11.02
CA THR A 346 -8.74 5.18 12.31
C THR A 346 -9.71 6.29 12.71
N ALA A 347 -9.29 7.55 12.56
CA ALA A 347 -10.06 8.77 12.75
C ALA A 347 -9.26 9.98 12.20
N PHE A 348 -9.81 11.19 12.25
CA PHE A 348 -9.19 12.41 11.73
C PHE A 348 -8.41 13.14 12.82
N LEU A 349 -7.08 13.16 12.69
CA LEU A 349 -6.23 13.94 13.57
C LEU A 349 -6.44 15.46 13.41
N SER A 350 -6.97 15.88 12.25
CA SER A 350 -7.36 17.27 12.00
C SER A 350 -8.61 17.73 12.75
N HIS A 351 -9.41 16.81 13.29
CA HIS A 351 -10.67 17.09 14.00
C HIS A 351 -10.43 17.09 15.52
N ASP A 352 -10.77 18.18 16.21
CA ASP A 352 -10.40 18.40 17.62
C ASP A 352 -10.88 17.30 18.58
N GLU A 353 -12.12 16.81 18.42
CA GLU A 353 -12.64 15.74 19.27
C GLU A 353 -11.94 14.39 18.99
N GLU A 354 -11.63 14.11 17.73
CA GLU A 354 -11.01 12.84 17.32
C GLU A 354 -9.53 12.80 17.69
N GLU A 355 -8.82 13.92 17.60
CA GLU A 355 -7.45 14.06 18.12
C GLU A 355 -7.41 13.69 19.62
N ARG A 356 -8.37 14.16 20.42
CA ARG A 356 -8.47 13.80 21.84
C ARG A 356 -8.80 12.31 22.01
N LEU A 357 -9.74 11.77 21.22
CA LEU A 357 -10.13 10.37 21.29
C LEU A 357 -8.96 9.43 20.97
N LEU A 358 -8.20 9.70 19.90
CA LEU A 358 -7.03 8.94 19.47
C LEU A 358 -5.94 8.82 20.55
N LYS A 359 -5.83 9.83 21.42
CA LYS A 359 -4.90 9.82 22.57
C LYS A 359 -5.37 8.93 23.72
N THR A 360 -6.65 8.57 23.80
CA THR A 360 -7.17 7.74 24.89
C THR A 360 -6.88 6.25 24.67
N ASN A 361 -6.46 5.57 25.74
CA ASN A 361 -6.23 4.11 25.71
C ASN A 361 -7.53 3.34 25.40
N LYS A 362 -8.67 3.82 25.95
CA LYS A 362 -10.00 3.21 25.73
C LYS A 362 -10.34 3.15 24.24
N PHE A 363 -10.28 4.28 23.53
CA PHE A 363 -10.62 4.33 22.11
C PHE A 363 -9.69 3.45 21.27
N ARG A 364 -8.37 3.52 21.50
CA ARG A 364 -7.41 2.67 20.78
C ARG A 364 -7.66 1.18 20.96
N LYS A 365 -7.96 0.74 22.19
CA LYS A 365 -8.32 -0.67 22.46
C LYS A 365 -9.65 -1.08 21.82
N THR A 366 -10.61 -0.17 21.74
CA THR A 366 -11.88 -0.40 21.06
C THR A 366 -11.64 -0.62 19.56
N ILE A 367 -10.89 0.25 18.89
CA ILE A 367 -10.50 0.08 17.48
C ILE A 367 -9.70 -1.22 17.30
N ALA A 368 -8.74 -1.49 18.18
CA ALA A 368 -7.93 -2.71 18.12
C ALA A 368 -8.78 -3.99 18.23
N SER A 369 -9.81 -3.97 19.07
CA SER A 369 -10.73 -5.09 19.23
C SER A 369 -11.60 -5.26 17.98
N ALA A 370 -12.09 -4.17 17.38
CA ALA A 370 -12.84 -4.22 16.13
C ALA A 370 -12.01 -4.80 14.98
N VAL A 371 -10.74 -4.41 14.87
CA VAL A 371 -9.81 -4.98 13.88
C VAL A 371 -9.56 -6.47 14.12
N ALA A 372 -9.35 -6.89 15.38
CA ALA A 372 -9.16 -8.30 15.68
C ALA A 372 -10.40 -9.14 15.34
N LEU A 373 -11.61 -8.63 15.64
CA LEU A 373 -12.87 -9.27 15.28
C LEU A 373 -13.05 -9.38 13.77
N SER A 374 -12.74 -8.32 12.99
CA SER A 374 -12.85 -8.39 11.53
C SER A 374 -11.88 -9.39 10.91
N VAL A 375 -10.68 -9.52 11.49
CA VAL A 375 -9.70 -10.56 11.11
C VAL A 375 -10.28 -11.95 11.37
N ALA A 376 -10.83 -12.19 12.57
CA ALA A 376 -11.44 -13.47 12.91
C ALA A 376 -12.61 -13.82 11.98
N GLU A 377 -13.50 -12.86 11.70
CA GLU A 377 -14.64 -13.04 10.80
C GLU A 377 -14.21 -13.35 9.38
N TYR A 378 -13.31 -12.56 8.81
CA TYR A 378 -12.77 -12.77 7.45
C TYR A 378 -12.18 -14.16 7.26
N PHE A 379 -11.48 -14.65 8.28
CA PHE A 379 -10.79 -15.94 8.22
C PHE A 379 -11.67 -17.14 8.60
N SER A 380 -12.80 -16.89 9.27
CA SER A 380 -13.82 -17.89 9.57
C SER A 380 -14.81 -18.06 8.40
N SER A 381 -15.18 -16.96 7.74
CA SER A 381 -16.02 -16.97 6.53
C SER A 381 -15.30 -17.54 5.31
N SER A 382 -13.95 -17.53 5.32
CA SER A 382 -13.08 -18.10 4.28
C SER A 382 -12.60 -19.53 4.58
N SER A 383 -13.18 -20.24 5.55
CA SER A 383 -12.76 -21.61 5.87
C SER A 383 -13.10 -22.60 4.73
N PRO A 384 -12.12 -23.38 4.21
CA PRO A 384 -12.32 -24.29 3.09
C PRO A 384 -12.99 -25.59 3.56
N ALA A 385 -14.03 -26.03 2.85
CA ALA A 385 -14.35 -27.46 2.80
C ALA A 385 -13.16 -28.19 2.15
N VAL A 386 -12.28 -28.73 2.99
CA VAL A 386 -11.28 -29.77 2.76
C VAL A 386 -10.23 -29.49 1.66
N LEU A 387 -9.10 -28.91 2.10
CA LEU A 387 -7.79 -29.23 1.56
C LEU A 387 -7.03 -30.05 2.61
N THR A 388 -7.19 -31.37 2.55
CA THR A 388 -6.15 -32.31 2.96
C THR A 388 -5.81 -33.13 1.72
N VAL A 389 -4.73 -32.77 1.05
CA VAL A 389 -3.98 -33.72 0.23
C VAL A 389 -2.63 -33.82 0.91
N ASP A 390 -2.50 -34.83 1.74
CA ASP A 390 -1.22 -35.26 2.28
C ASP A 390 -0.28 -35.54 1.11
N ALA A 391 0.85 -34.86 1.12
CA ALA A 391 1.95 -35.11 0.21
C ALA A 391 2.73 -36.33 0.69
N ASP A 392 2.10 -37.50 0.63
CA ASP A 392 2.81 -38.77 0.64
C ASP A 392 1.94 -39.85 0.01
N LYS A 393 2.55 -40.66 -0.87
CA LYS A 393 1.96 -41.70 -1.76
C LYS A 393 1.58 -41.25 -3.18
N MET A 394 2.60 -41.05 -4.00
CA MET A 394 2.58 -41.63 -5.35
C MET A 394 2.95 -43.11 -5.22
N GLN A 395 2.02 -44.01 -5.51
CA GLN A 395 2.27 -45.28 -6.22
C GLN A 395 0.95 -46.01 -6.50
N ASP A 396 0.90 -46.52 -7.73
CA ASP A 396 0.04 -47.60 -8.24
C ASP A 396 -1.44 -47.30 -8.55
N ALA A 397 -1.71 -47.17 -9.86
CA ALA A 397 -2.98 -47.54 -10.46
C ALA A 397 -3.14 -49.07 -10.40
N PRO A 398 -4.37 -49.60 -10.24
CA PRO A 398 -5.02 -50.15 -11.45
C PRO A 398 -6.57 -50.03 -11.49
N SER A 399 -7.06 -49.94 -12.73
CA SER A 399 -8.24 -50.60 -13.34
C SER A 399 -9.58 -50.75 -12.58
N GLU A 400 -10.65 -50.17 -13.12
CA GLU A 400 -12.05 -50.63 -13.00
C GLU A 400 -12.24 -52.04 -13.62
N PRO A 401 -13.27 -52.88 -13.28
CA PRO A 401 -14.72 -52.51 -13.28
C PRO A 401 -15.68 -53.28 -12.32
N GLY A 402 -16.93 -52.81 -12.18
CA GLY A 402 -18.06 -53.66 -11.71
C GLY A 402 -19.32 -52.94 -11.15
N LEU A 403 -20.45 -53.05 -11.86
CA LEU A 403 -21.80 -52.51 -11.55
C LEU A 403 -22.48 -53.12 -10.30
N LYS A 404 -23.36 -52.34 -9.64
CA LYS A 404 -24.81 -52.64 -9.49
C LYS A 404 -25.63 -51.47 -8.89
N LYS A 405 -26.85 -51.30 -9.42
CA LYS A 405 -27.88 -50.28 -9.13
C LYS A 405 -28.87 -50.74 -8.05
N THR A 406 -29.47 -49.80 -7.32
CA THR A 406 -30.91 -49.81 -6.96
C THR A 406 -31.51 -48.39 -6.90
N SER A 407 -32.44 -48.17 -7.85
CA SER A 407 -33.66 -47.34 -7.93
C SER A 407 -34.14 -46.48 -6.74
N GLU A 408 -34.50 -45.20 -6.99
CA GLU A 408 -35.91 -44.74 -7.07
C GLU A 408 -36.11 -43.28 -7.61
N ALA A 409 -36.93 -43.18 -8.67
CA ALA A 409 -37.86 -42.15 -9.19
C ALA A 409 -37.53 -40.64 -9.45
N LYS A 410 -37.61 -40.30 -10.77
CA LYS A 410 -38.38 -39.21 -11.45
C LYS A 410 -37.82 -37.78 -11.62
N HIS A 411 -36.93 -37.63 -12.62
CA HIS A 411 -36.96 -36.71 -13.79
C HIS A 411 -35.75 -37.13 -14.68
N PRO A 412 -35.71 -36.93 -16.01
CA PRO A 412 -34.60 -37.43 -16.81
C PRO A 412 -33.34 -36.62 -16.46
N ALA A 413 -32.54 -37.15 -15.54
CA ALA A 413 -31.25 -36.58 -15.19
C ALA A 413 -30.36 -36.73 -16.41
N ALA A 414 -30.02 -35.59 -17.03
CA ALA A 414 -28.92 -35.54 -17.99
C ALA A 414 -27.75 -36.29 -17.34
N LYS A 415 -27.20 -37.31 -18.01
CA LYS A 415 -26.00 -37.99 -17.52
C LYS A 415 -24.94 -36.92 -17.29
N THR A 416 -24.23 -36.95 -16.17
CA THR A 416 -23.17 -35.98 -15.85
C THR A 416 -21.83 -36.70 -15.69
N ILE A 417 -20.75 -36.09 -16.18
CA ILE A 417 -19.37 -36.49 -15.88
C ILE A 417 -18.69 -35.45 -14.99
N THR A 418 -17.63 -35.84 -14.30
CA THR A 418 -16.79 -34.93 -13.52
C THR A 418 -15.74 -34.26 -14.40
N TYR A 419 -15.60 -32.94 -14.28
CA TYR A 419 -14.57 -32.14 -14.91
C TYR A 419 -13.71 -31.45 -13.84
N ARG A 420 -12.39 -31.59 -13.95
CA ARG A 420 -11.42 -30.89 -13.09
C ARG A 420 -11.04 -29.56 -13.74
N VAL A 421 -11.36 -28.46 -13.08
CA VAL A 421 -11.05 -27.09 -13.53
C VAL A 421 -9.54 -26.94 -13.76
N LYS A 422 -9.16 -26.48 -14.95
CA LYS A 422 -7.76 -26.26 -15.37
C LYS A 422 -7.44 -24.76 -15.40
N ARG A 423 -6.15 -24.44 -15.50
CA ARG A 423 -5.68 -23.06 -15.66
C ARG A 423 -6.30 -22.43 -16.92
N GLY A 424 -6.94 -21.27 -16.77
CA GLY A 424 -7.65 -20.56 -17.85
C GLY A 424 -9.14 -20.88 -17.95
N ASP A 425 -9.65 -21.80 -17.14
CA ASP A 425 -11.08 -22.11 -17.12
C ASP A 425 -11.89 -21.08 -16.30
N SER A 426 -13.04 -20.70 -16.84
CA SER A 426 -14.15 -20.01 -16.18
C SER A 426 -15.41 -20.90 -16.29
N LEU A 427 -16.43 -20.65 -15.47
CA LEU A 427 -17.70 -21.37 -15.63
C LEU A 427 -18.27 -21.23 -17.05
N ASN A 428 -18.08 -20.06 -17.69
CA ASN A 428 -18.47 -19.85 -19.09
C ASN A 428 -17.63 -20.64 -20.09
N THR A 429 -16.31 -20.72 -19.93
CA THR A 429 -15.47 -21.50 -20.86
C THR A 429 -15.69 -23.00 -20.69
N ILE A 430 -15.92 -23.48 -19.47
CA ILE A 430 -16.25 -24.88 -19.22
C ILE A 430 -17.64 -25.21 -19.77
N ALA A 431 -18.64 -24.35 -19.54
CA ALA A 431 -19.98 -24.53 -20.09
C ALA A 431 -19.92 -24.67 -21.61
N ARG A 432 -19.25 -23.73 -22.30
CA ARG A 432 -19.03 -23.80 -23.76
C ARG A 432 -18.32 -25.08 -24.21
N LYS A 433 -17.26 -25.49 -23.51
CA LYS A 433 -16.46 -26.68 -23.84
C LYS A 433 -17.23 -27.99 -23.69
N HIS A 434 -18.25 -28.00 -22.84
CA HIS A 434 -19.15 -29.13 -22.62
C HIS A 434 -20.54 -28.90 -23.21
N GLU A 435 -20.62 -28.00 -24.20
CA GLU A 435 -21.83 -27.69 -24.98
C GLU A 435 -23.07 -27.43 -24.10
N THR A 436 -22.87 -26.79 -22.94
CA THR A 436 -23.93 -26.42 -22.00
C THR A 436 -23.91 -24.93 -21.73
N ASP A 437 -24.94 -24.40 -21.08
CA ASP A 437 -25.00 -22.99 -20.69
C ASP A 437 -24.61 -22.79 -19.22
N LEU A 438 -24.26 -21.55 -18.87
CA LEU A 438 -23.84 -21.20 -17.51
C LEU A 438 -24.91 -21.55 -16.48
N SER A 439 -26.18 -21.32 -16.79
CA SER A 439 -27.30 -21.55 -15.87
C SER A 439 -27.48 -23.05 -15.58
N ALA A 440 -27.36 -23.89 -16.60
CA ALA A 440 -27.39 -25.34 -16.48
C ALA A 440 -26.17 -25.85 -15.70
N LEU A 441 -24.97 -25.33 -15.97
CA LEU A 441 -23.75 -25.70 -15.26
C LEU A 441 -23.83 -25.30 -13.77
N LEU A 442 -24.32 -24.10 -13.47
CA LEU A 442 -24.57 -23.62 -12.11
C LEU A 442 -25.59 -24.51 -11.39
N LYS A 443 -26.71 -24.83 -12.05
CA LYS A 443 -27.79 -25.65 -11.48
C LYS A 443 -27.34 -27.07 -11.16
N ILE A 444 -26.61 -27.73 -12.07
CA ILE A 444 -26.11 -29.10 -11.87
C ILE A 444 -25.10 -29.16 -10.71
N ASN A 445 -24.31 -28.11 -10.53
CA ASN A 445 -23.31 -28.02 -9.46
C ASN A 445 -23.80 -27.35 -8.18
N LYS A 446 -25.07 -26.93 -8.13
CA LYS A 446 -25.64 -26.10 -7.05
C LYS A 446 -24.78 -24.87 -6.74
N LEU A 447 -24.22 -24.26 -7.77
CA LEU A 447 -23.41 -23.05 -7.68
C LEU A 447 -24.26 -21.81 -7.95
N LYS A 448 -23.86 -20.71 -7.33
CA LYS A 448 -24.29 -19.36 -7.67
C LYS A 448 -23.26 -18.72 -8.61
N ILE A 449 -23.68 -17.66 -9.30
CA ILE A 449 -22.83 -16.97 -10.29
C ILE A 449 -21.60 -16.29 -9.67
N ASP A 450 -21.70 -15.95 -8.39
CA ASP A 450 -20.68 -15.36 -7.53
C ASP A 450 -19.81 -16.41 -6.82
N ASP A 451 -20.12 -17.70 -6.94
CA ASP A 451 -19.30 -18.75 -6.34
C ASP A 451 -17.94 -18.86 -7.04
N SER A 452 -16.87 -18.85 -6.24
CA SER A 452 -15.50 -18.85 -6.74
C SER A 452 -15.11 -20.19 -7.40
N LEU A 453 -14.62 -20.15 -8.64
CA LEU A 453 -14.11 -21.31 -9.37
C LEU A 453 -12.57 -21.34 -9.29
N TYR A 454 -11.99 -22.36 -8.63
CA TYR A 454 -10.54 -22.51 -8.46
C TYR A 454 -9.99 -23.72 -9.23
N ILE A 455 -8.72 -23.65 -9.63
CA ILE A 455 -8.03 -24.73 -10.34
C ILE A 455 -8.00 -25.99 -9.47
N GLY A 456 -8.29 -27.14 -10.08
CA GLY A 456 -8.36 -28.42 -9.39
C GLY A 456 -9.73 -28.72 -8.78
N ARG A 457 -10.64 -27.74 -8.67
CA ARG A 457 -12.04 -27.96 -8.28
C ARG A 457 -12.69 -28.94 -9.26
N ILE A 458 -13.40 -29.93 -8.74
CA ILE A 458 -14.16 -30.88 -9.54
C ILE A 458 -15.59 -30.36 -9.62
N ILE A 459 -16.10 -30.19 -10.83
CA ILE A 459 -17.49 -29.84 -11.11
C ILE A 459 -18.12 -30.87 -12.04
N LEU A 460 -19.43 -31.04 -11.94
CA LEU A 460 -20.24 -31.87 -12.81
C LEU A 460 -20.55 -31.11 -14.11
N VAL A 461 -20.35 -31.75 -15.26
CA VAL A 461 -20.72 -31.25 -16.58
C VAL A 461 -21.59 -32.29 -17.29
N PRO A 462 -22.51 -31.91 -18.19
CA PRO A 462 -23.32 -32.88 -18.93
C PRO A 462 -22.46 -33.86 -19.76
N ALA A 463 -22.87 -35.12 -19.77
CA ALA A 463 -22.29 -36.23 -20.51
C ALA A 463 -23.09 -36.38 -21.81
N GLY A 464 -22.76 -35.56 -22.80
CA GLY A 464 -23.47 -35.48 -24.07
C GLY A 464 -24.30 -34.20 -24.18
N ALA A 465 -24.23 -33.56 -25.34
CA ALA A 465 -24.82 -32.28 -25.66
C ALA A 465 -26.33 -32.23 -25.32
N PRO A 466 -26.82 -31.19 -24.62
CA PRO A 466 -28.20 -30.75 -24.77
C PRO A 466 -28.36 -30.08 -26.14
N GLU A 467 -29.36 -30.52 -26.92
CA GLU A 467 -29.76 -29.85 -28.16
C GLU A 467 -30.00 -28.34 -27.94
N PRO A 468 -29.62 -27.49 -28.91
CA PRO A 468 -29.85 -26.05 -28.84
C PRO A 468 -31.36 -25.75 -28.78
N ALA A 469 -31.77 -24.94 -27.81
CA ALA A 469 -33.14 -24.46 -27.70
C ALA A 469 -33.55 -23.72 -28.99
N ALA A 470 -34.70 -24.12 -29.52
CA ALA A 470 -35.26 -23.72 -30.81
C ALA A 470 -35.51 -22.20 -30.96
N GLY A 471 -35.53 -21.77 -32.23
CA GLY A 471 -35.45 -20.39 -32.69
C GLY A 471 -36.52 -19.43 -32.16
N LYS A 472 -36.05 -18.31 -31.61
CA LYS A 472 -36.84 -17.10 -31.41
C LYS A 472 -36.99 -16.35 -32.74
N SER A 473 -38.20 -15.89 -33.05
CA SER A 473 -38.47 -15.14 -34.28
C SER A 473 -37.79 -13.75 -34.23
N LEU A 474 -37.29 -13.25 -35.36
CA LEU A 474 -36.57 -11.97 -35.42
C LEU A 474 -37.47 -10.84 -35.93
N LYS A 475 -37.60 -9.75 -35.16
CA LYS A 475 -38.29 -8.52 -35.56
C LYS A 475 -37.30 -7.44 -35.99
N ARG A 476 -37.61 -6.72 -37.08
CA ARG A 476 -36.82 -5.54 -37.49
C ARG A 476 -37.12 -4.34 -36.57
N TYR A 477 -36.07 -3.66 -36.13
CA TYR A 477 -36.11 -2.49 -35.27
C TYR A 477 -35.19 -1.40 -35.82
N THR A 478 -35.62 -0.14 -35.71
CA THR A 478 -34.84 1.04 -36.11
C THR A 478 -34.31 1.73 -34.87
N VAL A 479 -32.99 1.86 -34.77
CA VAL A 479 -32.28 2.45 -33.62
C VAL A 479 -32.73 3.90 -33.40
N LYS A 480 -33.15 4.22 -32.17
CA LYS A 480 -33.62 5.54 -31.75
C LYS A 480 -32.58 6.27 -30.91
N LYS A 481 -32.78 7.58 -30.71
CA LYS A 481 -31.89 8.42 -29.91
C LYS A 481 -31.89 7.95 -28.46
N GLY A 482 -30.72 7.51 -27.97
CA GLY A 482 -30.53 6.95 -26.62
C GLY A 482 -30.41 5.43 -26.56
N ASP A 483 -30.60 4.72 -27.67
CA ASP A 483 -30.40 3.27 -27.71
C ASP A 483 -28.90 2.92 -27.66
N THR A 484 -28.58 1.87 -26.91
CA THR A 484 -27.25 1.27 -26.85
C THR A 484 -27.36 -0.23 -27.11
N MET A 485 -26.28 -0.87 -27.58
CA MET A 485 -26.27 -2.32 -27.79
C MET A 485 -26.62 -3.07 -26.49
N PHE A 486 -26.19 -2.53 -25.36
CA PHE A 486 -26.50 -3.06 -24.03
C PHE A 486 -27.98 -2.91 -23.67
N SER A 487 -28.59 -1.74 -23.87
CA SER A 487 -30.00 -1.52 -23.53
C SER A 487 -30.93 -2.37 -24.39
N LEU A 488 -30.61 -2.55 -25.67
CA LEU A 488 -31.39 -3.38 -26.60
C LEU A 488 -31.22 -4.88 -26.31
N ALA A 489 -30.00 -5.35 -26.05
CA ALA A 489 -29.75 -6.75 -25.68
C ALA A 489 -30.44 -7.13 -24.36
N LYS A 490 -30.37 -6.23 -23.36
CA LYS A 490 -31.08 -6.37 -22.09
C LYS A 490 -32.60 -6.43 -22.28
N GLY A 491 -33.17 -5.60 -23.17
CA GLY A 491 -34.61 -5.62 -23.47
C GLY A 491 -35.09 -6.92 -24.10
N CYS A 492 -34.23 -7.60 -24.87
CA CYS A 492 -34.52 -8.90 -25.49
C CYS A 492 -34.07 -10.11 -24.66
N SER A 493 -33.56 -9.88 -23.43
CA SER A 493 -33.00 -10.92 -22.56
C SER A 493 -31.94 -11.79 -23.25
N ILE A 494 -31.09 -11.16 -24.06
CA ILE A 494 -29.93 -11.80 -24.71
C ILE A 494 -28.65 -11.02 -24.38
N THR A 495 -27.49 -11.60 -24.69
CA THR A 495 -26.21 -10.90 -24.52
C THR A 495 -25.96 -9.91 -25.66
N VAL A 496 -25.12 -8.91 -25.40
CA VAL A 496 -24.66 -7.95 -26.43
C VAL A 496 -24.01 -8.68 -27.59
N GLU A 497 -23.25 -9.73 -27.30
CA GLU A 497 -22.53 -10.51 -28.31
C GLU A 497 -23.47 -11.35 -29.18
N GLU A 498 -24.53 -11.91 -28.59
CA GLU A 498 -25.56 -12.60 -29.35
C GLU A 498 -26.35 -11.61 -30.24
N LEU A 499 -26.63 -10.40 -29.73
CA LEU A 499 -27.29 -9.37 -30.52
C LEU A 499 -26.42 -8.89 -31.70
N ARG A 500 -25.11 -8.77 -31.48
CA ARG A 500 -24.12 -8.45 -32.53
C ARG A 500 -24.07 -9.55 -33.59
N ARG A 501 -24.04 -10.81 -33.18
CA ARG A 501 -24.03 -11.97 -34.06
C ARG A 501 -25.28 -12.05 -34.95
N ILE A 502 -26.46 -11.79 -34.40
CA ILE A 502 -27.74 -11.77 -35.15
C ILE A 502 -27.74 -10.68 -36.24
N ASN A 503 -26.96 -9.62 -36.06
CA ASN A 503 -26.92 -8.44 -36.91
C ASN A 503 -25.63 -8.28 -37.73
N ASN A 504 -24.69 -9.23 -37.63
CA ASN A 504 -23.37 -9.16 -38.26
C ASN A 504 -22.63 -7.85 -37.96
N ILE A 505 -22.67 -7.37 -36.71
CA ILE A 505 -22.00 -6.14 -36.27
C ILE A 505 -20.70 -6.52 -35.55
N SER A 506 -19.56 -5.97 -35.97
CA SER A 506 -18.26 -6.21 -35.33
C SER A 506 -18.19 -5.58 -33.93
N ASP A 507 -17.28 -6.05 -33.07
CA ASP A 507 -17.05 -5.48 -31.73
C ASP A 507 -16.53 -4.04 -31.78
N SER A 508 -15.84 -3.67 -32.87
CA SER A 508 -15.38 -2.32 -33.16
C SER A 508 -16.48 -1.36 -33.59
N ASP A 509 -17.66 -1.88 -33.97
CA ASP A 509 -18.68 -1.08 -34.61
C ASP A 509 -19.67 -0.50 -33.58
N SER A 510 -19.92 0.81 -33.74
CA SER A 510 -20.89 1.55 -32.93
C SER A 510 -22.29 1.51 -33.56
N LEU A 511 -23.32 1.49 -32.71
CA LEU A 511 -24.71 1.49 -33.15
C LEU A 511 -25.12 2.89 -33.61
N LEU A 512 -25.53 3.05 -34.88
CA LEU A 512 -25.84 4.35 -35.47
C LEU A 512 -27.33 4.69 -35.36
N LEU A 513 -27.64 5.97 -35.10
CA LEU A 513 -29.01 6.46 -35.07
C LEU A 513 -29.71 6.23 -36.42
N GLY A 514 -30.89 5.61 -36.41
CA GLY A 514 -31.64 5.25 -37.63
C GLY A 514 -31.20 3.94 -38.31
N GLN A 515 -30.17 3.26 -37.78
CA GLN A 515 -29.74 1.94 -38.27
C GLN A 515 -30.85 0.91 -38.05
N LYS A 516 -31.09 0.05 -39.05
CA LYS A 516 -32.06 -1.04 -38.95
C LYS A 516 -31.35 -2.32 -38.51
N ILE A 517 -31.80 -2.88 -37.39
CA ILE A 517 -31.27 -4.13 -36.81
C ILE A 517 -32.41 -5.14 -36.59
N LYS A 518 -32.08 -6.40 -36.35
CA LYS A 518 -32.95 -7.52 -36.01
C LYS A 518 -32.84 -7.79 -34.52
N LEU A 519 -33.98 -7.82 -33.84
CA LEU A 519 -34.09 -8.16 -32.43
C LEU A 519 -34.86 -9.49 -32.29
N PRO A 520 -34.38 -10.46 -31.50
CA PRO A 520 -35.17 -11.64 -31.18
C PRO A 520 -36.36 -11.30 -30.29
N GLN A 521 -37.51 -11.93 -30.58
CA GLN A 521 -38.72 -11.86 -29.79
C GLN A 521 -38.78 -12.96 -28.73
#